data_AF-A0A9Q0RF84-F1
#
_entry.id   AF-A0A9Q0RF84-F1
#
_cell.length_a   1.000
_cell.length_b   1.000
_cell.length_c   1.000
_cell.angle_alpha   90.00
_cell.angle_beta   90.00
_cell.angle_gamma   90.00
#
_symmetry.space_group_name_H-M   'P 1'
#
loop_
_entity.id
_entity.type
_entity.pdbx_description
1 polymer ?
#
loop_
_entity_poly.entity_id
_entity_poly.type
_entity_poly.pdbx_seq_one_letter_code
_entity_poly.pdbx_strand_id
1 'polypeptide(L)'
;MNLNQLLDSSYQFIFQNFEEFIKTSFFLELEENHLNSILSNDIIPINEFEIFQSIIKWGKYKSNINQEKELDKKEKENLQNQISNVIDKIRFIDFSRQELEDILKEDIIPNQFSEKLI
;
A
#
# COMPACT_ATOMS: atom_id res chain seq x y z
N MET A 1 10.99 27.77 -13.04
CA MET A 1 10.65 26.38 -12.64
C MET A 1 9.92 25.74 -13.79
N ASN A 2 10.48 24.69 -14.40
CA ASN A 2 9.77 23.90 -15.41
C ASN A 2 8.97 22.78 -14.73
N LEU A 3 8.13 22.08 -15.50
CA LEU A 3 7.23 21.05 -14.98
C LEU A 3 7.97 19.92 -14.25
N ASN A 4 9.13 19.50 -14.77
CA ASN A 4 9.94 18.44 -14.16
C ASN A 4 10.50 18.88 -12.81
N GLN A 5 11.01 20.12 -12.71
CA GLN A 5 11.50 20.67 -11.45
C GLN A 5 10.40 20.79 -10.39
N LEU A 6 9.17 21.10 -10.81
CA LEU A 6 8.02 21.13 -9.90
C LEU A 6 7.70 19.71 -9.42
N LEU A 7 7.61 18.73 -10.33
CA LEU A 7 7.35 17.33 -9.99
C LEU A 7 8.39 16.77 -9.02
N ASP A 8 9.67 16.98 -9.30
CA ASP A 8 10.76 16.54 -8.42
C ASP A 8 10.63 17.15 -7.02
N SER A 9 10.33 18.45 -6.94
CA SER A 9 10.13 19.15 -5.67
C SER A 9 8.91 18.61 -4.91
N SER A 10 7.82 18.29 -5.61
CA SER A 10 6.63 17.68 -5.03
C SER A 10 6.91 16.28 -4.48
N TYR A 11 7.61 15.44 -5.22
CA TYR A 11 8.00 14.11 -4.74
C TYR A 11 8.93 14.20 -3.52
N GLN A 12 9.92 15.07 -3.54
CA GLN A 12 10.80 15.31 -2.39
C GLN A 12 10.00 15.71 -1.14
N PHE A 13 9.04 16.63 -1.31
CA PHE A 13 8.16 17.03 -0.20
C PHE A 13 7.32 15.85 0.32
N ILE A 14 6.73 15.04 -0.58
CA ILE A 14 5.97 13.85 -0.21
C ILE A 14 6.85 12.86 0.57
N PHE A 15 8.05 12.55 0.09
CA PHE A 15 8.93 11.58 0.73
C PHE A 15 9.42 12.05 2.11
N GLN A 16 9.72 13.35 2.26
CA GLN A 16 10.10 13.93 3.55
C GLN A 16 8.97 13.91 4.57
N ASN A 17 7.71 13.86 4.12
CA ASN A 17 6.52 13.89 4.97
C ASN A 17 5.66 12.64 4.78
N PHE A 18 6.28 11.51 4.40
CA PHE A 18 5.54 10.36 3.88
C PHE A 18 4.58 9.76 4.91
N GLU A 19 5.00 9.71 6.18
CA GLU A 19 4.18 9.21 7.28
C GLU A 19 2.88 10.00 7.47
N GLU A 20 2.92 11.32 7.27
CA GLU A 20 1.72 12.16 7.30
C GLU A 20 0.93 12.02 6.01
N PHE A 21 1.62 11.99 4.86
CA PHE A 21 1.00 11.88 3.55
C PHE A 21 0.13 10.61 3.42
N ILE A 22 0.62 9.46 3.87
CA ILE A 22 -0.06 8.17 3.73
C ILE A 22 -1.38 8.12 4.52
N LYS A 23 -1.53 8.97 5.54
CA LYS A 23 -2.73 9.11 6.37
C LYS A 23 -3.79 10.03 5.73
N THR A 24 -3.44 10.78 4.68
CA THR A 24 -4.35 11.74 4.03
C THR A 24 -5.32 11.07 3.06
N SER A 25 -6.45 11.72 2.79
CA SER A 25 -7.38 11.28 1.74
C SER A 25 -6.76 11.31 0.34
N PHE A 26 -5.79 12.20 0.10
CA PHE A 26 -5.08 12.27 -1.17
C PHE A 26 -4.35 10.98 -1.52
N PHE A 27 -3.82 10.26 -0.52
CA PHE A 27 -3.20 8.97 -0.73
C PHE A 27 -4.20 7.96 -1.33
N LEU A 28 -5.44 7.95 -0.83
CA LEU A 28 -6.51 7.06 -1.32
C LEU A 28 -6.91 7.39 -2.76
N GLU A 29 -6.79 8.65 -3.16
CA GLU A 29 -7.13 9.12 -4.50
C GLU A 29 -6.05 8.79 -5.54
N LEU A 30 -4.82 8.45 -5.13
CA LEU A 30 -3.73 8.15 -6.05
C LEU A 30 -4.10 7.06 -7.06
N GLU A 31 -3.73 7.31 -8.31
CA GLU A 31 -3.73 6.29 -9.35
C GLU A 31 -2.60 5.29 -9.12
N GLU A 32 -2.83 4.04 -9.55
CA GLU A 32 -1.92 2.91 -9.30
C GLU A 32 -0.49 3.18 -9.76
N ASN A 33 -0.31 3.86 -10.90
CA ASN A 33 1.00 4.22 -11.45
C ASN A 33 1.77 5.20 -10.56
N HIS A 34 1.09 6.17 -9.94
CA HIS A 34 1.73 7.12 -9.02
C HIS A 34 2.08 6.42 -7.71
N LEU A 35 1.19 5.58 -7.20
CA LEU A 35 1.45 4.79 -6.00
C LEU A 35 2.65 3.87 -6.20
N ASN A 36 2.73 3.17 -7.34
CA ASN A 36 3.89 2.35 -7.70
C ASN A 36 5.19 3.16 -7.80
N SER A 37 5.14 4.36 -8.36
CA SER A 37 6.31 5.23 -8.48
C SER A 37 6.82 5.69 -7.11
N ILE A 38 5.89 6.02 -6.21
CA ILE A 38 6.19 6.41 -4.83
C ILE A 38 6.81 5.23 -4.09
N LEU A 39 6.16 4.06 -4.10
CA LEU A 39 6.60 2.88 -3.35
C LEU A 39 7.87 2.21 -3.90
N SER A 40 8.25 2.51 -5.15
CA SER A 40 9.54 2.06 -5.70
C SER A 40 10.73 2.85 -5.14
N ASN A 41 10.50 3.86 -4.29
CA ASN A 41 11.55 4.59 -3.63
C ASN A 41 11.97 3.89 -2.33
N ASP A 42 13.19 3.37 -2.28
CA ASP A 42 13.73 2.66 -1.12
C ASP A 42 14.03 3.56 0.10
N ILE A 43 13.92 4.88 -0.04
CA ILE A 43 14.34 5.86 0.98
C ILE A 43 13.13 6.39 1.78
N ILE A 44 11.98 5.70 1.73
CA ILE A 44 10.81 6.10 2.50
C ILE A 44 11.05 5.79 3.99
N PRO A 45 11.00 6.79 4.90
CA PRO A 45 11.29 6.60 6.31
C PRO A 45 10.05 6.16 7.09
N ILE A 46 9.46 5.00 6.76
CA ILE A 46 8.28 4.46 7.45
C ILE A 46 8.37 2.94 7.59
N ASN A 47 7.67 2.37 8.56
CA ASN A 47 7.54 0.93 8.70
C ASN A 47 6.76 0.35 7.49
N GLU A 48 7.31 -0.68 6.86
CA GLU A 48 6.70 -1.42 5.74
C GLU A 48 5.30 -1.95 6.06
N PHE A 49 5.04 -2.34 7.31
CA PHE A 49 3.71 -2.77 7.74
C PHE A 49 2.67 -1.63 7.67
N GLU A 50 3.06 -0.40 8.00
CA GLU A 50 2.18 0.77 7.87
C GLU A 50 1.88 1.09 6.39
N ILE A 51 2.89 0.91 5.52
CA ILE A 51 2.70 1.02 4.07
C ILE A 51 1.68 -0.03 3.62
N PHE A 52 1.86 -1.28 4.03
CA PHE A 52 0.96 -2.37 3.70
C PHE A 52 -0.48 -2.06 4.13
N GLN A 53 -0.70 -1.68 5.40
CA GLN A 53 -2.03 -1.33 5.90
C GLN A 53 -2.67 -0.20 5.08
N SER A 54 -1.86 0.77 4.66
CA SER A 54 -2.34 1.89 3.85
C SER A 54 -2.68 1.47 2.41
N ILE A 55 -1.93 0.55 1.80
CA ILE A 55 -2.26 -0.05 0.51
C ILE A 55 -3.59 -0.82 0.61
N ILE A 56 -3.84 -1.54 1.70
CA ILE A 56 -5.13 -2.22 1.92
C ILE A 56 -6.26 -1.19 1.98
N LYS A 57 -6.08 -0.08 2.71
CA LYS A 57 -7.06 1.03 2.76
C LYS A 57 -7.31 1.64 1.37
N TRP A 58 -6.25 1.88 0.60
CA TRP A 58 -6.32 2.36 -0.78
C TRP A 58 -7.07 1.38 -1.69
N GLY A 59 -6.76 0.09 -1.62
CA GLY A 59 -7.43 -0.95 -2.42
C GLY A 59 -8.92 -1.07 -2.10
N LYS A 60 -9.28 -1.00 -0.81
CA LYS A 60 -10.68 -0.95 -0.36
C LYS A 60 -11.38 0.30 -0.91
N TYR A 61 -10.74 1.47 -0.84
CA TYR A 61 -11.27 2.73 -1.36
C TYR A 61 -11.52 2.67 -2.87
N LYS A 62 -10.53 2.24 -3.67
CA LYS A 62 -10.65 2.11 -5.13
C LYS A 62 -11.68 1.06 -5.54
N SER A 63 -11.92 0.06 -4.70
CA SER A 63 -12.95 -0.97 -4.93
C SER A 63 -14.34 -0.57 -4.41
N ASN A 64 -14.52 0.64 -3.87
CA ASN A 64 -15.76 1.10 -3.20
C ASN A 64 -16.22 0.18 -2.06
N ILE A 65 -15.26 -0.46 -1.36
CA ILE A 65 -15.54 -1.33 -0.24
C ILE A 65 -15.55 -0.51 1.06
N ASN A 66 -16.50 -0.79 1.95
CA ASN A 66 -16.53 -0.17 3.27
C ASN A 66 -15.31 -0.61 4.10
N GLN A 67 -14.58 0.37 4.64
CA GLN A 67 -13.34 0.18 5.39
C GLN A 67 -13.53 -0.67 6.66
N GLU A 68 -14.68 -0.53 7.33
CA GLU A 68 -14.98 -1.13 8.64
C GLU A 68 -15.72 -2.48 8.55
N LYS A 69 -16.11 -2.89 7.35
CA LYS A 69 -16.89 -4.12 7.13
C LYS A 69 -15.95 -5.31 6.93
N GLU A 70 -16.31 -6.46 7.50
CA GLU A 70 -15.71 -7.74 7.08
C GLU A 70 -15.98 -8.01 5.60
N LEU A 71 -14.92 -8.37 4.88
CA LEU A 71 -14.96 -8.61 3.44
C LEU A 71 -15.59 -9.98 3.16
N ASP A 72 -16.56 -10.00 2.25
CA ASP A 72 -17.01 -11.27 1.68
C ASP A 72 -15.94 -11.85 0.73
N LYS A 73 -16.10 -13.12 0.35
CA LYS A 73 -15.11 -13.81 -0.51
C LYS A 73 -14.85 -13.08 -1.83
N LYS A 74 -15.89 -12.48 -2.43
CA LYS A 74 -15.80 -11.78 -3.71
C LYS A 74 -15.12 -10.42 -3.56
N GLU A 75 -15.43 -9.70 -2.49
CA GLU A 75 -14.77 -8.46 -2.09
C GLU A 75 -13.28 -8.70 -1.82
N LYS A 76 -12.92 -9.81 -1.16
CA LYS A 76 -11.51 -10.23 -0.97
C LYS A 76 -10.80 -10.50 -2.29
N GLU A 77 -11.38 -11.30 -3.18
CA GLU A 77 -10.80 -11.59 -4.50
C GLU A 77 -10.62 -10.30 -5.33
N ASN A 78 -11.59 -9.40 -5.30
CA ASN A 78 -11.49 -8.11 -5.99
C ASN A 78 -10.40 -7.22 -5.40
N LEU A 79 -10.31 -7.15 -4.07
CA LEU A 79 -9.28 -6.40 -3.37
C LEU A 79 -7.88 -6.94 -3.67
N GLN A 80 -7.71 -8.27 -3.64
CA GLN A 80 -6.45 -8.94 -4.00
C GLN A 80 -6.01 -8.58 -5.42
N ASN A 81 -6.92 -8.61 -6.39
CA ASN A 81 -6.62 -8.19 -7.76
C ASN A 81 -6.22 -6.70 -7.82
N GLN A 82 -6.94 -5.83 -7.12
CA GLN A 82 -6.68 -4.39 -7.09
C GLN A 82 -5.30 -4.04 -6.51
N ILE A 83 -4.86 -4.75 -5.47
CA ILE A 83 -3.57 -4.44 -4.79
C ILE A 83 -2.40 -5.24 -5.35
N SER A 84 -2.64 -6.28 -6.16
CA SER A 84 -1.62 -7.23 -6.61
C SER A 84 -0.37 -6.59 -7.22
N ASN A 85 -0.52 -5.54 -8.03
CA ASN A 85 0.60 -4.86 -8.68
C ASN A 85 1.40 -3.95 -7.73
N VAL A 86 0.77 -3.47 -6.66
CA VAL A 86 1.33 -2.49 -5.72
C VAL A 86 2.00 -3.18 -4.55
N ILE A 87 1.37 -4.25 -4.05
CA ILE A 87 1.84 -5.03 -2.91
C ILE A 87 3.17 -5.75 -3.21
N ASP A 88 3.50 -5.96 -4.49
CA ASP A 88 4.82 -6.47 -4.93
C ASP A 88 6.01 -5.59 -4.52
N LYS A 89 5.75 -4.32 -4.19
CA LYS A 89 6.78 -3.36 -3.75
C LYS A 89 7.06 -3.42 -2.25
N ILE A 90 6.21 -4.13 -1.49
CA ILE A 90 6.33 -4.23 -0.04
C ILE A 90 7.40 -5.25 0.35
N ARG A 91 8.27 -4.86 1.28
CA ARG A 91 9.30 -5.74 1.82
C ARG A 91 8.78 -6.49 3.04
N PHE A 92 8.09 -7.61 2.80
CA PHE A 92 7.57 -8.49 3.86
C PHE A 92 8.64 -9.00 4.84
N ILE A 93 9.92 -9.01 4.43
CA ILE A 93 11.05 -9.38 5.30
C ILE A 93 11.25 -8.42 6.48
N ASP A 94 10.79 -7.17 6.34
CA ASP A 94 10.92 -6.15 7.39
C ASP A 94 9.78 -6.22 8.42
N PHE A 95 8.84 -7.16 8.26
CA PHE A 95 7.69 -7.32 9.15
C PHE A 95 8.10 -8.16 10.35
N SER A 96 7.56 -7.81 11.51
CA SER A 96 7.62 -8.65 12.69
C SER A 96 6.75 -9.90 12.52
N ARG A 97 7.07 -10.95 13.27
CA ARG A 97 6.28 -12.19 13.28
C ARG A 97 4.81 -11.96 13.60
N GLN A 98 4.50 -11.05 14.52
CA GLN A 98 3.11 -10.75 14.92
C GLN A 98 2.33 -10.13 13.75
N GLU A 99 2.95 -9.19 13.05
CA GLU A 99 2.35 -8.55 11.88
C GLU A 99 2.09 -9.57 10.77
N LEU A 100 3.02 -10.48 10.51
CA LEU A 100 2.81 -11.57 9.54
C LEU A 100 1.65 -12.49 9.93
N GLU A 101 1.59 -12.90 11.20
CA GLU A 101 0.50 -13.73 11.72
C GLU A 101 -0.87 -13.03 11.60
N ASP A 102 -0.93 -11.73 11.80
CA ASP A 102 -2.18 -10.97 11.66
C ASP A 102 -2.64 -10.87 10.22
N ILE A 103 -1.72 -10.66 9.27
CA ILE A 103 -2.10 -10.59 7.86
C ILE A 103 -2.58 -11.95 7.33
N LEU A 104 -1.93 -13.04 7.75
CA LEU A 104 -2.35 -14.40 7.38
C LEU A 104 -3.76 -14.72 7.89
N LYS A 105 -4.19 -14.16 9.02
CA LYS A 105 -5.58 -14.30 9.51
C LYS A 105 -6.58 -13.54 8.64
N GLU A 106 -6.20 -12.39 8.10
CA GLU A 106 -7.11 -11.58 7.28
C GLU A 106 -7.39 -12.20 5.90
N ASP A 107 -6.46 -13.02 5.39
CA ASP A 107 -6.59 -13.72 4.09
C ASP A 107 -6.75 -12.72 2.91
N ILE A 108 -6.08 -11.58 3.02
CA ILE A 108 -6.14 -10.47 2.04
C ILE A 108 -4.89 -10.45 1.14
N ILE A 109 -3.84 -11.19 1.49
CA ILE A 109 -2.63 -11.28 0.68
C ILE A 109 -2.87 -12.21 -0.53
N PRO A 110 -2.51 -11.79 -1.77
CA PRO A 110 -2.56 -12.68 -2.93
C PRO A 110 -1.66 -13.90 -2.74
N ASN A 111 -2.12 -15.08 -3.18
CA ASN A 111 -1.44 -16.37 -2.97
C ASN A 111 0.04 -16.41 -3.41
N GLN A 112 0.44 -15.58 -4.36
CA GLN A 112 1.85 -15.49 -4.81
C GLN A 112 2.81 -14.92 -3.75
N PHE A 113 2.30 -14.32 -2.69
CA PHE A 113 3.09 -13.74 -1.60
C PHE A 113 3.05 -14.58 -0.34
N SER A 114 2.11 -15.50 -0.19
CA SER A 114 2.07 -16.40 0.98
C SER A 114 3.33 -17.28 1.04
N GLU A 115 3.93 -17.62 -0.11
CA GLU A 115 5.22 -18.32 -0.19
C GLU A 115 6.40 -17.49 0.34
N LYS A 116 6.32 -16.16 0.31
CA LYS A 116 7.36 -15.26 0.85
C LYS A 116 7.26 -15.07 2.37
N LEU A 117 6.22 -15.62 3.00
CA LEU A 117 5.94 -15.51 4.42
C LEU A 117 6.35 -16.76 5.23
N ILE A 118 6.85 -17.80 4.57
CA ILE A 118 7.23 -19.11 5.14
C ILE A 118 8.76 -19.22 5.28
#